data_AF-A0A2Z5DYB3-F1
#
_entry.id   AF-A0A2Z5DYB3-F1
#
_cell.length_a   1.000
_cell.length_b   1.000
_cell.length_c   1.000
_cell.angle_alpha   90.00
_cell.angle_beta   90.00
_cell.angle_gamma   90.00
#
_symmetry.space_group_name_H-M   'P 1'
#
loop_
_entity.id
_entity.type
_entity.pdbx_description
1 polymer ?
#
loop_
_entity_poly.entity_id
_entity_poly.type
_entity_poly.pdbx_seq_one_letter_code
_entity_poly.pdbx_strand_id
1 'polypeptide(L)' 'MAHLEMVFAKLPEAYAPFSPIVDILPVIPVLFILLAFVWQASVSFR' A
#
# COMPACT_ATOMS: atom_id res chain seq x y z
N MET A 1 -10.63 -15.54 -7.98
CA MET A 1 -10.77 -14.19 -8.56
C MET A 1 -10.70 -13.21 -7.40
N ALA A 2 -9.55 -12.58 -7.15
CA ALA A 2 -9.45 -11.59 -6.08
C ALA A 2 -10.11 -10.29 -6.54
N HIS A 3 -11.18 -9.88 -5.86
CA HIS A 3 -11.86 -8.61 -6.13
C HIS A 3 -11.21 -7.52 -5.28
N LEU A 4 -10.71 -6.46 -5.94
CA LEU A 4 -10.30 -5.23 -5.28
C LEU A 4 -11.57 -4.39 -5.06
N GLU A 5 -12.27 -4.66 -3.96
CA GLU A 5 -13.46 -3.90 -3.56
C GLU A 5 -13.04 -2.48 -3.16
N MET A 6 -13.28 -1.50 -4.03
CA MET A 6 -13.11 -0.07 -3.72
C MET A 6 -14.34 0.43 -2.96
N VAL A 7 -14.27 0.42 -1.63
CA VAL A 7 -15.34 0.96 -0.77
C VAL A 7 -15.30 2.50 -0.83
N PHE A 8 -16.28 3.11 -1.50
CA PHE A 8 -16.45 4.57 -1.52
C PHE A 8 -17.17 5.06 -0.25
N ALA A 9 -16.44 5.14 0.86
CA ALA A 9 -16.90 5.76 2.10
C ALA A 9 -15.98 6.91 2.51
N LYS A 10 -16.54 7.99 3.06
CA LYS A 10 -15.75 9.07 3.66
C LYS A 10 -15.21 8.63 5.01
N LEU A 11 -14.01 9.09 5.34
CA LEU A 11 -13.48 8.94 6.70
C LEU A 11 -14.37 9.68 7.71
N PRO A 12 -14.49 9.19 8.95
CA PRO A 12 -15.10 9.97 10.02
C PRO A 12 -14.35 11.29 10.22
N GLU A 13 -15.02 12.31 10.75
CA GLU A 13 -14.50 13.68 10.81
C GLU A 13 -13.17 13.79 11.59
N ALA A 14 -13.03 13.03 12.68
CA ALA A 14 -11.78 12.95 13.45
C ALA A 14 -10.58 12.41 12.63
N TYR A 15 -10.83 11.65 11.56
CA TYR A 15 -9.80 11.07 10.69
C TYR A 15 -9.66 11.79 9.35
N ALA A 16 -10.47 12.82 9.07
CA ALA A 16 -10.39 13.59 7.82
C ALA A 16 -8.99 14.12 7.49
N PRO A 17 -8.17 14.58 8.47
CA PRO A 17 -6.79 15.01 8.19
C PRO A 17 -5.89 13.91 7.63
N PHE A 18 -6.21 12.62 7.85
CA PHE A 18 -5.43 11.48 7.38
C PHE A 18 -5.89 10.93 6.02
N SER A 19 -6.89 11.55 5.38
CA SER A 19 -7.35 11.15 4.04
C SER A 19 -6.19 10.98 3.05
N PRO A 20 -5.20 11.89 2.96
CA PRO A 20 -4.09 11.73 2.03
C PRO A 20 -3.23 10.47 2.28
N ILE A 21 -3.14 10.00 3.54
CA ILE A 21 -2.41 8.76 3.87
C ILE A 21 -3.21 7.55 3.41
N VAL A 22 -4.53 7.56 3.66
CA VAL A 22 -5.44 6.47 3.27
C VAL A 22 -5.44 6.28 1.75
N ASP A 23 -5.36 7.36 0.98
CA ASP A 23 -5.26 7.33 -0.48
C ASP A 23 -4.02 6.57 -0.98
N ILE A 24 -2.96 6.47 -0.17
CA ILE A 24 -1.69 5.80 -0.52
C ILE A 24 -1.65 4.34 -0.02
N LEU A 25 -2.42 3.98 1.01
CA LEU A 25 -2.40 2.62 1.59
C LEU A 25 -2.59 1.48 0.56
N PRO A 26 -3.43 1.60 -0.49
CA PRO A 26 -3.58 0.56 -1.49
C PRO A 26 -2.30 0.22 -2.27
N VAL A 27 -1.28 1.09 -2.26
CA VAL A 27 0.01 0.88 -2.94
C VAL A 27 0.94 -0.04 -2.14
N ILE A 28 0.71 -0.22 -0.83
CA ILE A 28 1.58 -1.01 0.07
C ILE A 28 1.91 -2.42 -0.47
N PRO A 29 0.98 -3.22 -1.02
CA PRO A 29 1.31 -4.53 -1.57
C PRO A 29 2.38 -4.49 -2.67
N VAL A 30 2.37 -3.45 -3.51
CA VAL A 30 3.40 -3.24 -4.55
C VAL A 30 4.74 -2.92 -3.91
N LEU A 31 4.76 -2.11 -2.84
CA LEU A 31 6.00 -1.80 -2.11
C LEU A 31 6.66 -3.05 -1.52
N PHE A 32 5.88 -4.05 -1.06
CA PHE A 32 6.43 -5.32 -0.59
C PHE A 32 7.06 -6.16 -1.71
N ILE A 33 6.47 -6.15 -2.91
CA ILE A 33 7.08 -6.79 -4.08
C ILE A 33 8.41 -6.11 -4.39
N LEU A 34 8.43 -4.78 -4.45
CA LEU A 34 9.66 -4.01 -4.69
C LEU A 34 10.71 -4.25 -3.60
N LEU A 35 10.28 -4.36 -2.34
CA LEU A 35 11.15 -4.67 -1.21
C LEU A 35 11.82 -6.04 -1.37
N ALA A 36 11.14 -7.04 -1.94
CA ALA A 36 11.76 -8.33 -2.23
C ALA A 36 12.95 -8.21 -3.20
N PHE A 37 12.84 -7.35 -4.22
CA PHE A 37 13.95 -7.06 -5.14
C PHE A 37 15.07 -6.25 -4.47
N VAL A 38 14.72 -5.28 -3.61
CA VAL A 38 15.71 -4.54 -2.81
C VAL A 38 16.49 -5.50 -1.90
N TRP A 39 15.79 -6.41 -1.24
CA TRP A 39 16.40 -7.43 -0.40
C TRP A 39 17.33 -8.34 -1.22
N GLN A 40 16.85 -8.88 -2.35
CA GLN A 40 17.67 -9.70 -3.23
C GLN A 40 18.90 -8.96 -3.77
N ALA A 41 18.76 -7.69 -4.17
CA ALA A 41 19.88 -6.85 -4.59
C ALA A 41 20.92 -6.65 -3.47
N SER A 42 20.48 -6.50 -2.21
CA SER A 42 21.39 -6.35 -1.05
C SER A 42 22.25 -7.60 -0.78
N VAL A 43 21.78 -8.77 -1.21
CA VAL A 43 22.53 -10.04 -1.13
C VAL A 43 23.08 -10.50 -2.49
N SER A 44 23.18 -9.57 -3.44
CA SER A 44 23.75 -9.81 -4.78
C SER A 44 23.01 -10.88 -5.60
N PHE A 45 21.71 -11.04 -5.40
CA PHE A 45 20.88 -12.06 -6.08
C PHE A 45 21.45 -13.48 -5.94
N ARG A 46 21.94 -13.83 -4.74
CA ARG A 46 22.33 -15.19 -4.37
C ARG A 46 21.13 -16.06 -4.02
#